data_AF-A0A6H1ZVH3-F1
#
_entry.id   AF-A0A6H1ZVH3-F1
#
_cell.length_a   1.000
_cell.length_b   1.000
_cell.length_c   1.000
_cell.angle_alpha   90.00
_cell.angle_beta   90.00
_cell.angle_gamma   90.00
#
_symmetry.space_group_name_H-M   'P 1'
#
loop_
_entity.id
_entity.type
_entity.pdbx_description
1 polymer ?
#
loop_
_entity_poly.entity_id
_entity_poly.type
_entity_poly.pdbx_seq_one_letter_code
_entity_poly.pdbx_strand_id
1 'polypeptide(L)'
;MAKTQISKVNTPTIYKTTKNAVKTFTTDFAVEPLIIHCTTTASVIVGSLVEFTTTGTLPAPLVINKLYSVITLSGTTDFEVSLDGVTSITLTSNGTGTQTFESYTTKIELKNFIMTKDEPEEKGFYYESVINGHTEWNEKGMHYVMELQLNLHKETTYATRLAYFKSLAALLYANVYFYRYIDAISAQLFRDVSSDAVLFTMYKFELSYETQSEYKDILKIGFRSKDYVDLSKTL
;
A
#
# COMPACT_ATOMS: atom_id res chain seq x y z
N MET A 1 3.02 -29.31 -0.60
CA MET A 1 2.04 -28.47 -1.32
C MET A 1 2.58 -28.17 -2.71
N ALA A 2 1.77 -28.32 -3.75
CA ALA A 2 2.17 -28.02 -5.13
C ALA A 2 2.33 -26.49 -5.29
N LYS A 3 3.49 -26.04 -5.78
CA LYS A 3 3.72 -24.62 -6.10
C LYS A 3 3.06 -24.34 -7.45
N THR A 4 1.91 -23.66 -7.44
CA THR A 4 1.26 -23.23 -8.68
C THR A 4 2.03 -22.03 -9.25
N GLN A 5 2.83 -22.28 -10.29
CA GLN A 5 3.57 -21.24 -11.00
C GLN A 5 2.65 -20.57 -12.02
N ILE A 6 2.20 -19.34 -11.73
CA ILE A 6 1.42 -18.54 -12.68
C ILE A 6 2.40 -17.78 -13.57
N SER A 7 2.61 -18.26 -14.80
CA SER A 7 3.54 -17.67 -15.76
C SER A 7 2.86 -16.67 -16.70
N LYS A 8 2.91 -15.38 -16.36
CA LYS A 8 3.09 -14.26 -17.31
C LYS A 8 3.22 -12.94 -16.54
N VAL A 9 4.37 -12.29 -16.64
CA VAL A 9 4.68 -11.06 -15.91
C VAL A 9 4.02 -9.88 -16.64
N ASN A 10 2.87 -9.43 -16.17
CA ASN A 10 2.39 -8.07 -16.46
C ASN A 10 2.78 -7.17 -15.28
N THR A 11 3.23 -5.95 -15.58
CA THR A 11 3.52 -4.87 -14.64
C THR A 11 2.40 -4.73 -13.60
N PRO A 12 2.70 -4.56 -12.29
CA PRO A 12 1.67 -4.22 -11.32
C PRO A 12 0.94 -2.98 -11.79
N THR A 13 -0.38 -3.05 -11.78
CA THR A 13 -1.20 -1.92 -12.19
C THR A 13 -1.70 -1.27 -10.92
N ILE A 14 -1.18 -0.08 -10.64
CA ILE A 14 -1.74 0.78 -9.60
C ILE A 14 -3.07 1.29 -10.15
N TYR A 15 -4.18 0.82 -9.59
CA TYR A 15 -5.50 1.30 -9.97
C TYR A 15 -5.86 2.51 -9.12
N LYS A 16 -6.17 3.61 -9.81
CA LYS A 16 -6.93 4.74 -9.25
C LYS A 16 -8.36 4.25 -9.07
N THR A 17 -8.76 3.81 -7.89
CA THR A 17 -10.09 3.20 -7.72
C THR A 17 -11.19 4.23 -7.57
N THR A 18 -10.97 5.26 -6.76
CA THR A 18 -11.98 6.30 -6.57
C THR A 18 -11.31 7.65 -6.41
N LYS A 19 -11.66 8.56 -7.30
CA LYS A 19 -11.33 9.97 -7.20
C LYS A 19 -12.22 10.60 -6.13
N ASN A 20 -11.63 11.12 -5.07
CA ASN A 20 -12.38 11.83 -4.03
C ASN A 20 -12.73 13.25 -4.49
N ALA A 21 -13.59 13.91 -3.71
CA ALA A 21 -13.96 15.30 -3.97
C ALA A 21 -12.73 16.23 -3.97
N VAL A 22 -12.75 17.21 -4.87
CA VAL A 22 -11.73 18.27 -4.96
C VAL A 22 -11.76 19.11 -3.69
N LYS A 23 -10.58 19.44 -3.15
CA LYS A 23 -10.43 20.27 -1.95
C LYS A 23 -9.47 21.40 -2.18
N THR A 24 -9.70 22.52 -1.51
CA THR A 24 -8.78 23.66 -1.50
C THR A 24 -7.73 23.51 -0.42
N PHE A 25 -6.51 23.96 -0.70
CA PHE A 25 -5.43 24.00 0.27
C PHE A 25 -4.68 25.33 0.24
N THR A 26 -3.97 25.60 1.31
CA THR A 26 -2.99 26.69 1.41
C THR A 26 -1.66 26.11 1.86
N THR A 27 -0.59 26.85 1.60
CA THR A 27 0.76 26.50 2.04
C THR A 27 1.36 27.68 2.79
N ASP A 28 2.26 27.39 3.71
CA ASP A 28 3.12 28.38 4.32
C ASP A 28 4.57 27.93 4.19
N PHE A 29 5.27 28.45 3.18
CA PHE A 29 6.68 28.11 2.96
C PHE A 29 7.62 28.63 4.05
N ALA A 30 7.17 29.51 4.95
CA ALA A 30 7.98 30.07 6.02
C ALA A 30 7.95 29.22 7.30
N VAL A 31 7.11 28.18 7.38
CA VAL A 31 6.93 27.32 8.55
C VAL A 31 7.53 25.93 8.30
N GLU A 32 8.36 25.47 9.24
CA GLU A 32 9.00 24.14 9.24
C GLU A 32 8.42 23.26 10.38
N PRO A 33 8.13 21.96 10.14
CA PRO A 33 8.13 21.29 8.84
C PRO A 33 6.99 21.80 7.98
N LEU A 34 7.22 21.77 6.68
CA LEU A 34 6.28 22.34 5.74
C LEU A 34 5.04 21.47 5.56
N ILE A 35 3.87 22.07 5.76
CA ILE A 35 2.58 21.38 5.84
C ILE A 35 1.65 21.88 4.73
N ILE A 36 1.00 20.95 4.04
CA ILE A 36 -0.16 21.27 3.20
C ILE A 36 -1.38 21.40 4.11
N HIS A 37 -1.91 22.62 4.21
CA HIS A 37 -3.06 22.91 5.06
C HIS A 37 -4.35 22.88 4.24
N CYS A 38 -5.23 21.93 4.53
CA CYS A 38 -6.58 21.93 3.97
C CYS A 38 -7.47 22.91 4.73
N THR A 39 -8.26 23.70 4.00
CA THR A 39 -9.25 24.60 4.61
C THR A 39 -10.40 23.86 5.30
N THR A 40 -10.54 22.56 5.05
CA THR A 40 -11.51 21.63 5.65
C THR A 40 -10.80 20.32 5.98
N THR A 41 -11.46 19.36 6.63
CA THR A 41 -10.89 18.02 6.86
C THR A 41 -10.30 17.47 5.56
N ALA A 42 -9.03 17.08 5.56
CA ALA A 42 -8.32 16.61 4.36
C ALA A 42 -8.95 15.32 3.78
N SER A 43 -9.56 14.48 4.63
CA SER A 43 -10.09 13.15 4.28
C SER A 43 -9.10 12.33 3.44
N VAL A 44 -7.82 12.46 3.75
CA VAL A 44 -6.75 11.63 3.21
C VAL A 44 -6.23 10.74 4.33
N ILE A 45 -5.69 9.59 3.95
CA ILE A 45 -4.94 8.71 4.86
C ILE A 45 -3.49 8.64 4.37
N VAL A 46 -2.55 8.35 5.27
CA VAL A 46 -1.16 8.06 4.88
C VAL A 46 -1.14 6.93 3.84
N GLY A 47 -0.34 7.10 2.79
CA GLY A 47 -0.28 6.24 1.60
C GLY A 47 -1.23 6.63 0.48
N SER A 48 -2.20 7.53 0.70
CA SER A 48 -3.06 8.04 -0.38
C SER A 48 -2.24 8.76 -1.44
N LEU A 49 -2.64 8.64 -2.71
CA LEU A 49 -2.11 9.49 -3.76
C LEU A 49 -2.93 10.78 -3.86
N VAL A 50 -2.25 11.90 -4.09
CA VAL A 50 -2.88 13.19 -4.34
C VAL A 50 -2.33 13.83 -5.61
N GLU A 51 -3.18 14.56 -6.31
CA GLU A 51 -2.84 15.33 -7.50
C GLU A 51 -3.24 16.78 -7.26
N PHE A 52 -2.33 17.71 -7.56
CA PHE A 52 -2.53 19.14 -7.31
C PHE A 52 -2.89 19.86 -8.60
N THR A 53 -3.82 20.81 -8.49
CA THR A 53 -4.18 21.74 -9.57
C THR A 53 -4.31 23.16 -9.02
N THR A 54 -4.37 24.15 -9.92
CA THR A 54 -4.45 25.55 -9.55
C THR A 54 -5.07 26.38 -10.67
N THR A 55 -5.63 27.53 -10.34
CA THR A 55 -6.00 28.57 -11.33
C THR A 55 -4.85 29.52 -11.66
N GLY A 56 -3.73 29.46 -10.92
CA GLY A 56 -2.53 30.28 -11.11
C GLY A 56 -1.26 29.42 -11.21
N THR A 57 -0.38 29.54 -10.22
CA THR A 57 0.86 28.74 -10.12
C THR A 57 0.85 27.89 -8.86
N LEU A 58 1.31 26.65 -8.93
CA LEU A 58 1.42 25.80 -7.74
C LEU A 58 2.60 26.27 -6.85
N PRO A 59 2.55 25.99 -5.54
CA PRO A 59 3.70 26.09 -4.66
C PRO A 59 4.86 25.25 -5.19
N ALA A 60 6.05 25.82 -5.43
CA ALA A 60 7.18 25.05 -5.94
C ALA A 60 7.74 24.13 -4.84
N PRO A 61 8.10 22.85 -5.12
CA PRO A 61 8.26 22.22 -6.43
C PRO A 61 7.06 21.36 -6.87
N LEU A 62 5.84 21.67 -6.43
CA LEU A 62 4.65 20.96 -6.91
C LEU A 62 4.41 21.23 -8.40
N VAL A 63 4.00 20.19 -9.10
CA VAL A 63 3.75 20.20 -10.55
C VAL A 63 2.33 19.73 -10.80
N ILE A 64 1.63 20.44 -11.68
CA ILE A 64 0.26 20.10 -12.07
C ILE A 64 0.25 18.71 -12.72
N ASN A 65 -0.82 17.96 -12.48
CA ASN A 65 -1.03 16.60 -13.00
C ASN A 65 0.04 15.58 -12.59
N LYS A 66 0.76 15.86 -11.50
CA LYS A 66 1.73 14.94 -10.90
C LYS A 66 1.15 14.34 -9.64
N LEU A 67 1.38 13.03 -9.47
CA LEU A 67 0.94 12.30 -8.29
C LEU A 67 2.01 12.37 -7.19
N TYR A 68 1.54 12.58 -5.98
CA TYR A 68 2.33 12.59 -4.77
C TYR A 68 1.70 11.65 -3.75
N SER A 69 2.52 10.99 -2.93
CA SER A 69 2.03 10.16 -1.83
C SER A 69 1.95 10.97 -0.56
N VAL A 70 0.84 10.85 0.17
CA VAL A 70 0.70 11.40 1.53
C VAL A 70 1.53 10.56 2.48
N ILE A 71 2.56 11.14 3.11
CA ILE A 71 3.50 10.41 3.97
C ILE A 71 3.23 10.62 5.46
N THR A 72 2.67 11.78 5.83
CA THR A 72 2.40 12.15 7.23
C THR A 72 1.08 12.90 7.31
N LEU A 73 0.37 12.74 8.43
CA LEU A 73 -0.81 13.52 8.80
C LEU A 73 -0.55 14.21 10.15
N SER A 74 -0.83 15.50 10.25
CA SER A 74 -0.79 16.27 11.49
C SER A 74 -2.22 16.68 11.88
N GLY A 75 -2.96 15.78 12.53
CA GLY A 75 -4.39 16.00 12.77
C GLY A 75 -5.23 15.75 11.52
N THR A 76 -6.31 16.52 11.33
CA THR A 76 -7.32 16.24 10.29
C THR A 76 -7.24 17.12 9.05
N THR A 77 -6.51 18.23 9.11
CA THR A 77 -6.41 19.22 8.02
C THR A 77 -5.05 19.23 7.35
N ASP A 78 -4.02 18.75 8.05
CA ASP A 78 -2.64 19.01 7.71
C ASP A 78 -1.95 17.72 7.31
N PHE A 79 -1.20 17.76 6.22
CA PHE A 79 -0.48 16.60 5.73
C PHE A 79 0.78 16.97 4.95
N GLU A 80 1.68 16.00 4.86
CA GLU A 80 2.92 16.10 4.09
C GLU A 80 2.87 15.15 2.90
N VAL A 81 3.53 15.54 1.82
CA VAL A 81 3.58 14.76 0.59
C VAL A 81 4.99 14.50 0.12
N SER A 82 5.15 13.37 -0.59
CA SER A 82 6.39 12.95 -1.18
C SER A 82 6.21 12.56 -2.65
N LEU A 83 7.22 12.85 -3.46
CA LEU A 83 7.27 12.34 -4.83
C LEU A 83 7.82 10.90 -4.90
N ASP A 84 8.74 10.55 -4.00
CA ASP A 84 9.35 9.22 -3.94
C ASP A 84 8.74 8.31 -2.87
N GLY A 85 7.74 8.81 -2.15
CA GLY A 85 7.01 8.10 -1.11
C GLY A 85 7.71 8.08 0.25
N VAL A 86 8.86 8.76 0.39
CA VAL A 86 9.66 8.71 1.63
C VAL A 86 10.07 10.10 2.08
N THR A 87 10.61 10.92 1.19
CA THR A 87 11.11 12.26 1.55
C THR A 87 10.02 13.30 1.36
N SER A 88 9.71 14.04 2.43
CA SER A 88 8.77 15.16 2.39
C SER A 88 9.24 16.23 1.41
N ILE A 89 8.31 16.84 0.70
CA ILE A 89 8.60 17.95 -0.20
C ILE A 89 8.72 19.23 0.62
N THR A 90 9.90 19.85 0.57
CA THR A 90 10.08 21.23 1.02
C THR A 90 9.59 22.18 -0.06
N LEU A 91 8.56 22.97 0.21
CA LEU A 91 8.14 24.03 -0.70
C LEU A 91 9.07 25.25 -0.59
N THR A 92 9.24 25.94 -1.70
CA THR A 92 10.12 27.11 -1.83
C THR A 92 9.36 28.37 -2.24
N SER A 93 8.05 28.24 -2.47
CA SER A 93 7.12 29.35 -2.75
C SER A 93 5.68 28.92 -2.43
N ASN A 94 4.77 29.88 -2.23
CA ASN A 94 3.34 29.61 -1.98
C ASN A 94 2.49 29.46 -3.27
N GLY A 95 3.09 29.65 -4.45
CA GLY A 95 2.33 29.76 -5.69
C GLY A 95 1.36 30.95 -5.69
N THR A 96 0.41 30.94 -6.63
CA THR A 96 -0.62 31.98 -6.80
C THR A 96 -1.95 31.36 -7.24
N GLY A 97 -3.06 32.08 -7.04
CA GLY A 97 -4.40 31.61 -7.42
C GLY A 97 -5.04 30.68 -6.39
N THR A 98 -6.11 30.00 -6.79
CA THR A 98 -6.80 29.02 -5.94
C THR A 98 -6.15 27.67 -6.13
N GLN A 99 -5.52 27.15 -5.08
CA GLN A 99 -4.88 25.85 -5.08
C GLN A 99 -5.88 24.77 -4.68
N THR A 100 -5.92 23.67 -5.43
CA THR A 100 -6.74 22.51 -5.09
C THR A 100 -5.98 21.22 -5.22
N PHE A 101 -6.43 20.20 -4.50
CA PHE A 101 -5.95 18.84 -4.67
C PHE A 101 -7.13 17.87 -4.75
N GLU A 102 -6.84 16.74 -5.35
CA GLU A 102 -7.74 15.60 -5.45
C GLU A 102 -7.01 14.40 -4.89
N SER A 103 -7.64 13.70 -3.94
CA SER A 103 -7.07 12.47 -3.38
C SER A 103 -7.67 11.25 -4.06
N TYR A 104 -6.86 10.21 -4.14
CA TYR A 104 -7.22 8.93 -4.72
C TYR A 104 -7.07 7.87 -3.62
N THR A 105 -8.16 7.15 -3.35
CA THR A 105 -8.02 5.87 -2.65
C THR A 105 -7.26 4.94 -3.57
N THR A 106 -6.09 4.52 -3.11
CA THR A 106 -5.14 3.79 -3.93
C THR A 106 -5.42 2.30 -3.76
N LYS A 107 -5.91 1.63 -4.80
CA LYS A 107 -5.92 0.17 -4.85
C LYS A 107 -4.70 -0.26 -5.64
N ILE A 108 -3.76 -0.89 -4.96
CA ILE A 108 -2.62 -1.51 -5.63
C ILE A 108 -3.03 -2.94 -5.93
N GLU A 109 -3.31 -3.22 -7.20
CA GLU A 109 -3.55 -4.58 -7.65
C GLU A 109 -2.23 -5.12 -8.17
N LEU A 110 -1.56 -5.90 -7.33
CA LEU A 110 -0.41 -6.67 -7.73
C LEU A 110 -0.93 -7.82 -8.59
N LYS A 111 -0.60 -7.82 -9.89
CA LYS A 111 -0.94 -8.90 -10.81
C LYS A 111 0.28 -9.80 -10.98
N ASN A 112 0.05 -11.11 -11.09
CA ASN A 112 1.07 -12.11 -11.42
C ASN A 112 2.23 -12.24 -10.42
N PHE A 113 1.95 -12.09 -9.13
CA PHE A 113 2.92 -12.46 -8.11
C PHE A 113 2.93 -13.99 -7.92
N ILE A 114 4.11 -14.54 -7.67
CA ILE A 114 4.22 -15.90 -7.13
C ILE A 114 4.20 -15.76 -5.62
N MET A 115 3.19 -16.33 -4.98
CA MET A 115 3.19 -16.54 -3.54
C MET A 115 4.18 -17.67 -3.26
N THR A 116 5.37 -17.33 -2.78
CA THR A 116 6.47 -18.30 -2.57
C THR A 116 6.39 -18.96 -1.21
N LYS A 117 5.77 -18.28 -0.25
CA LYS A 117 5.55 -18.72 1.12
C LYS A 117 4.18 -18.24 1.60
N ASP A 118 3.36 -19.20 1.99
CA ASP A 118 2.07 -19.03 2.66
C ASP A 118 2.10 -19.97 3.86
N GLU A 119 2.66 -19.47 4.96
CA GLU A 119 2.81 -20.25 6.19
C GLU A 119 2.20 -19.45 7.34
N PRO A 120 1.35 -20.09 8.17
CA PRO A 120 0.92 -19.48 9.41
C PRO A 120 2.14 -19.32 10.33
N GLU A 121 2.35 -18.09 10.83
CA GLU A 121 3.55 -17.78 11.61
C GLU A 121 3.42 -18.22 13.08
N GLU A 122 2.17 -18.25 13.59
CA GLU A 122 1.82 -18.84 14.88
C GLU A 122 0.57 -19.72 14.71
N LYS A 123 0.64 -20.98 15.17
CA LYS A 123 -0.56 -21.80 15.39
C LYS A 123 -1.35 -21.13 16.52
N GLY A 124 -2.59 -20.73 16.21
CA GLY A 124 -3.36 -19.74 16.95
C GLY A 124 -3.44 -19.92 18.47
N PHE A 125 -3.69 -18.80 19.15
CA PHE A 125 -4.23 -18.81 20.50
C PHE A 125 -5.53 -19.60 20.51
N TYR A 126 -5.55 -20.69 21.28
CA TYR A 126 -6.80 -21.31 21.68
C TYR A 126 -7.41 -20.48 22.81
N TYR A 127 -8.70 -20.16 22.73
CA TYR A 127 -9.44 -19.68 23.89
C TYR A 127 -10.41 -20.75 24.34
N GLU A 128 -10.52 -20.91 25.65
CA GLU A 128 -11.50 -21.78 26.28
C GLU A 128 -12.88 -21.15 26.10
N SER A 129 -13.76 -21.83 25.35
CA SER A 129 -15.17 -21.50 25.31
C SER A 129 -15.95 -22.63 25.96
N VAL A 130 -16.87 -22.30 26.86
CA VAL A 130 -17.75 -23.29 27.48
C VAL A 130 -19.06 -23.34 26.70
N ILE A 131 -19.23 -24.38 25.89
CA ILE A 131 -20.47 -24.64 25.15
C ILE A 131 -21.14 -25.83 25.83
N ASN A 132 -22.37 -25.63 26.32
CA ASN A 132 -23.15 -26.66 27.03
C ASN A 132 -22.41 -27.32 28.23
N GLY A 133 -21.55 -26.58 28.92
CA GLY A 133 -20.79 -27.09 30.07
C GLY A 133 -19.52 -27.86 29.72
N HIS A 134 -19.15 -27.94 28.44
CA HIS A 134 -17.88 -28.51 27.99
C HIS A 134 -16.93 -27.42 27.51
N THR A 135 -15.68 -27.48 27.97
CA THR A 135 -14.59 -26.66 27.44
C THR A 135 -14.25 -27.14 26.03
N GLU A 136 -14.57 -26.32 25.05
CA GLU A 136 -14.12 -26.48 23.67
C GLU A 136 -13.07 -25.41 23.36
N TRP A 137 -11.94 -25.87 22.82
CA TRP A 137 -10.88 -25.01 22.31
C TRP A 137 -11.22 -24.63 20.87
N ASN A 138 -11.64 -23.39 20.67
CA ASN A 138 -11.99 -22.89 19.34
C ASN A 138 -10.82 -22.11 18.72
N GLU A 139 -10.48 -22.45 17.47
CA GLU A 139 -9.43 -21.78 16.71
C GLU A 139 -9.92 -20.40 16.27
N LYS A 140 -9.23 -19.33 16.71
CA LYS A 140 -9.61 -17.93 16.42
C LYS A 140 -9.03 -17.39 15.10
N GLY A 141 -8.37 -18.24 14.32
CA GLY A 141 -7.64 -17.88 13.10
C GLY A 141 -6.12 -17.90 13.29
N MET A 142 -5.38 -17.55 12.23
CA MET A 142 -3.91 -17.56 12.22
C MET A 142 -3.35 -16.23 11.70
N HIS A 143 -2.16 -15.84 12.15
CA HIS A 143 -1.40 -14.77 11.49
C HIS A 143 -0.81 -15.30 10.19
N TYR A 144 -1.06 -14.57 9.10
CA TYR A 144 -0.56 -14.94 7.78
C TYR A 144 0.67 -14.13 7.41
N VAL A 145 1.67 -14.84 6.93
CA VAL A 145 2.82 -14.26 6.25
C VAL A 145 2.76 -14.62 4.77
N MET A 146 2.72 -13.59 3.94
CA MET A 146 2.78 -13.74 2.49
C MET A 146 4.10 -13.15 1.98
N GLU A 147 4.84 -13.91 1.19
CA GLU A 147 5.98 -13.40 0.43
C GLU A 147 5.61 -13.30 -1.06
N LEU A 148 5.74 -12.09 -1.61
CA LEU A 148 5.61 -11.82 -3.03
C LEU A 148 7.00 -11.72 -3.64
N GLN A 149 7.20 -12.45 -4.74
CA GLN A 149 8.41 -12.36 -5.53
C GLN A 149 8.14 -11.64 -6.86
N LEU A 150 8.83 -10.53 -7.09
CA LEU A 150 8.78 -9.74 -8.33
C LEU A 150 10.10 -9.90 -9.09
N ASN A 151 10.04 -10.44 -10.30
CA ASN A 151 11.20 -10.53 -11.17
C ASN A 151 11.44 -9.19 -11.86
N LEU A 152 12.51 -8.48 -11.47
CA LEU A 152 12.97 -7.26 -12.13
C LEU A 152 13.83 -7.67 -13.33
N HIS A 153 13.20 -7.98 -14.45
CA HIS A 153 13.94 -8.48 -15.63
C HIS A 153 15.01 -7.48 -16.13
N LYS A 154 16.02 -8.03 -16.85
CA LYS A 154 17.21 -7.38 -17.42
C LYS A 154 16.94 -6.16 -18.32
N GLU A 155 15.71 -5.91 -18.76
CA GLU A 155 15.39 -5.00 -19.86
C GLU A 155 15.12 -3.54 -19.47
N THR A 156 15.46 -3.16 -18.24
CA THR A 156 15.23 -1.79 -17.77
C THR A 156 16.54 -1.15 -17.32
N THR A 157 16.64 0.17 -17.50
CA THR A 157 17.79 0.93 -16.99
C THR A 157 17.80 0.88 -15.45
N TYR A 158 18.96 1.09 -14.83
CA TYR A 158 19.05 1.22 -13.37
C TYR A 158 18.08 2.28 -12.82
N ALA A 159 17.93 3.41 -13.52
CA ALA A 159 17.01 4.47 -13.15
C ALA A 159 15.55 3.99 -13.12
N THR A 160 15.13 3.19 -14.10
CA THR A 160 13.78 2.61 -14.16
C THR A 160 13.55 1.61 -13.02
N ARG A 161 14.55 0.74 -12.72
CA ARG A 161 14.47 -0.19 -11.58
C ARG A 161 14.37 0.57 -10.25
N LEU A 162 15.16 1.63 -10.09
CA LEU A 162 15.14 2.46 -8.89
C LEU A 162 13.80 3.21 -8.73
N ALA A 163 13.24 3.74 -9.80
CA ALA A 163 11.92 4.38 -9.78
C ALA A 163 10.81 3.40 -9.39
N TYR A 164 10.87 2.18 -9.93
CA TYR A 164 9.93 1.11 -9.57
C TYR A 164 10.06 0.69 -8.10
N PHE A 165 11.28 0.51 -7.61
CA PHE A 165 11.57 0.24 -6.21
C PHE A 165 11.01 1.35 -5.29
N LYS A 166 11.25 2.62 -5.63
CA LYS A 166 10.71 3.77 -4.88
C LYS A 166 9.17 3.77 -4.84
N SER A 167 8.52 3.48 -5.96
CA SER A 167 7.05 3.42 -6.02
C SER A 167 6.45 2.33 -5.12
N LEU A 168 7.15 1.20 -4.98
CA LEU A 168 6.76 0.12 -4.09
C LEU A 168 7.20 0.39 -2.64
N ALA A 169 8.27 1.17 -2.42
CA ALA A 169 8.68 1.56 -1.09
C ALA A 169 7.63 2.42 -0.38
N ALA A 170 6.82 3.17 -1.13
CA ALA A 170 5.65 3.88 -0.58
C ALA A 170 4.64 2.92 0.11
N LEU A 171 4.67 1.61 -0.20
CA LEU A 171 3.86 0.60 0.47
C LEU A 171 4.35 0.21 1.87
N LEU A 172 5.57 0.60 2.29
CA LEU A 172 6.10 0.20 3.62
C LEU A 172 5.20 0.63 4.76
N TYR A 173 4.51 1.75 4.57
CA TYR A 173 3.67 2.36 5.58
C TYR A 173 2.18 2.25 5.25
N ALA A 174 1.83 1.62 4.13
CA ALA A 174 0.45 1.45 3.71
C ALA A 174 -0.16 0.20 4.36
N ASN A 175 -1.40 0.34 4.84
CA ASN A 175 -2.23 -0.82 5.10
C ASN A 175 -2.70 -1.39 3.76
N VAL A 176 -2.46 -2.68 3.53
CA VAL A 176 -2.82 -3.33 2.27
C VAL A 176 -3.91 -4.36 2.54
N TYR A 177 -4.95 -4.33 1.72
CA TYR A 177 -5.94 -5.40 1.65
C TYR A 177 -5.51 -6.42 0.62
N PHE A 178 -5.50 -7.70 1.02
CA PHE A 178 -5.28 -8.80 0.10
C PHE A 178 -6.59 -9.44 -0.31
N TYR A 179 -6.69 -9.74 -1.60
CA TYR A 179 -7.79 -10.48 -2.18
C TYR A 179 -7.29 -11.84 -2.64
N ARG A 180 -7.99 -12.90 -2.26
CA ARG A 180 -7.83 -14.23 -2.81
C ARG A 180 -8.80 -14.40 -3.98
N TYR A 181 -8.29 -14.73 -5.15
CA TYR A 181 -9.14 -15.15 -6.26
C TYR A 181 -9.49 -16.63 -6.06
N ILE A 182 -10.79 -16.93 -5.97
CA ILE A 182 -11.31 -18.30 -5.87
C ILE A 182 -11.53 -18.88 -7.26
N ASP A 183 -11.96 -18.04 -8.20
CA ASP A 183 -12.12 -18.34 -9.61
C ASP A 183 -11.74 -17.11 -10.47
N ALA A 184 -11.95 -17.18 -11.78
CA ALA A 184 -11.57 -16.13 -12.72
C ALA A 184 -12.32 -14.79 -12.53
N ILE A 185 -13.43 -14.78 -11.79
CA ILE A 185 -14.34 -13.63 -11.65
C ILE A 185 -14.59 -13.22 -10.19
N SER A 186 -14.29 -14.10 -9.24
CA SER A 186 -14.60 -13.93 -7.81
C SER A 186 -13.33 -13.71 -7.00
N ALA A 187 -13.18 -12.49 -6.48
CA ALA A 187 -12.14 -12.11 -5.53
C ALA A 187 -12.76 -11.93 -4.14
N GLN A 188 -12.25 -12.65 -3.14
CA GLN A 188 -12.66 -12.50 -1.75
C GLN A 188 -11.55 -11.87 -0.91
N LEU A 189 -11.92 -10.95 -0.02
CA LEU A 189 -11.01 -10.40 0.97
C LEU A 189 -10.70 -11.45 2.04
N PHE A 190 -9.47 -11.44 2.54
CA PHE A 190 -9.18 -12.10 3.82
C PHE A 190 -9.99 -11.45 4.93
N ARG A 191 -10.67 -12.28 5.73
CA ARG A 191 -11.53 -11.82 6.83
C ARG A 191 -11.11 -12.46 8.16
N ASP A 192 -11.42 -11.77 9.25
CA ASP A 192 -11.25 -12.28 10.61
C ASP A 192 -12.49 -13.09 11.05
N VAL A 193 -12.48 -13.57 12.29
CA VAL A 193 -13.61 -14.28 12.91
C VAL A 193 -14.85 -13.42 13.12
N SER A 194 -14.75 -12.10 13.00
CA SER A 194 -15.88 -11.15 13.03
C SER A 194 -16.44 -10.89 11.64
N SER A 195 -15.83 -11.48 10.60
CA SER A 195 -16.09 -11.20 9.18
C SER A 195 -15.60 -9.81 8.73
N ASP A 196 -14.78 -9.12 9.51
CA ASP A 196 -14.16 -7.86 9.14
C ASP A 196 -12.95 -8.10 8.22
N ALA A 197 -12.66 -7.16 7.34
CA ALA A 197 -11.54 -7.29 6.39
C ALA A 197 -10.20 -7.16 7.11
N VAL A 198 -9.30 -8.12 6.90
CA VAL A 198 -7.98 -8.14 7.53
C VAL A 198 -7.00 -7.27 6.76
N LEU A 199 -6.32 -6.38 7.50
CA LEU A 199 -5.23 -5.56 6.99
C LEU A 199 -3.90 -6.29 7.06
N PHE A 200 -3.05 -6.06 6.08
CA PHE A 200 -1.68 -6.55 6.05
C PHE A 200 -0.71 -5.38 6.06
N THR A 201 0.44 -5.58 6.71
CA THR A 201 1.55 -4.63 6.75
C THR A 201 2.76 -5.25 6.09
N MET A 202 3.48 -4.46 5.30
CA MET A 202 4.75 -4.89 4.75
C MET A 202 5.79 -4.98 5.87
N TYR A 203 6.38 -6.17 6.08
CA TYR A 203 7.41 -6.39 7.10
C TYR A 203 8.79 -6.68 6.47
N LYS A 204 8.82 -6.98 5.17
CA LYS A 204 10.04 -7.28 4.42
C LYS A 204 10.00 -6.61 3.07
N PHE A 205 11.08 -5.94 2.71
CA PHE A 205 11.28 -5.34 1.39
C PHE A 205 12.75 -5.47 1.02
N GLU A 206 13.07 -6.48 0.22
CA GLU A 206 14.45 -6.93 0.00
C GLU A 206 14.72 -7.07 -1.50
N LEU A 207 15.77 -6.40 -1.98
CA LEU A 207 16.33 -6.68 -3.29
C LEU A 207 17.32 -7.85 -3.17
N SER A 208 17.06 -8.91 -3.93
CA SER A 208 17.83 -10.15 -3.97
C SER A 208 18.22 -10.48 -5.40
N TYR A 209 19.10 -11.47 -5.60
CA TYR A 209 19.47 -11.96 -6.92
C TYR A 209 19.41 -13.49 -6.93
N GLU A 210 18.81 -14.09 -7.97
CA GLU A 210 18.62 -15.55 -8.02
C GLU A 210 19.91 -16.28 -8.38
N THR A 211 20.61 -15.80 -9.42
CA THR A 211 21.90 -16.35 -9.86
C THR A 211 22.74 -15.24 -10.51
N GLN A 212 24.06 -15.23 -10.24
CA GLN A 212 24.98 -14.27 -10.88
C GLN A 212 25.06 -14.45 -12.41
N SER A 213 24.77 -15.64 -12.92
CA SER A 213 24.82 -15.95 -14.36
C SER A 213 23.69 -15.33 -15.16
N GLU A 214 22.51 -15.12 -14.56
CA GLU A 214 21.32 -14.65 -15.30
C GLU A 214 20.96 -13.18 -15.01
N TYR A 215 21.59 -12.54 -14.00
CA TYR A 215 21.23 -11.20 -13.49
C TYR A 215 19.71 -11.04 -13.34
N LYS A 216 19.07 -12.02 -12.72
CA LYS A 216 17.68 -11.91 -12.31
C LYS A 216 17.66 -11.21 -10.96
N ASP A 217 17.58 -9.89 -11.02
CA ASP A 217 17.23 -9.07 -9.86
C ASP A 217 15.80 -9.44 -9.45
N ILE A 218 15.62 -9.75 -8.18
CA ILE A 218 14.35 -10.13 -7.59
C ILE A 218 14.05 -9.15 -6.47
N LEU A 219 12.85 -8.58 -6.47
CA LEU A 219 12.33 -7.87 -5.32
C LEU A 219 11.42 -8.82 -4.54
N LYS A 220 11.81 -9.12 -3.29
CA LYS A 220 11.01 -9.88 -2.34
C LYS A 220 10.28 -8.92 -1.42
N ILE A 221 8.96 -9.09 -1.33
CA ILE A 221 8.10 -8.28 -0.49
C ILE A 221 7.33 -9.20 0.45
N GLY A 222 7.56 -9.06 1.75
CA GLY A 222 6.83 -9.81 2.77
C GLY A 222 5.75 -8.97 3.43
N PHE A 223 4.56 -9.54 3.56
CA PHE A 223 3.41 -8.98 4.25
C PHE A 223 3.01 -9.86 5.43
N ARG A 224 2.61 -9.23 6.53
CA ARG A 224 2.07 -9.90 7.72
C ARG A 224 0.68 -9.36 8.03
N SER A 225 -0.27 -10.23 8.33
CA SER A 225 -1.61 -9.81 8.77
C SER A 225 -1.52 -9.09 10.12
N LYS A 226 -2.24 -7.96 10.26
CA LYS A 226 -2.36 -7.23 11.54
C LYS A 226 -3.25 -7.98 12.53
N ASP A 227 -4.23 -8.69 12.01
CA ASP A 227 -5.18 -9.51 12.76
C ASP A 227 -5.15 -10.97 12.31
N TYR A 228 -5.85 -11.81 13.07
CA TYR A 228 -6.05 -13.21 12.74
C TYR A 228 -6.95 -13.34 11.51
N VAL A 229 -6.53 -14.19 10.59
CA VAL A 229 -7.30 -14.54 9.41
C VAL A 229 -8.09 -15.83 9.69
N ASP A 230 -9.39 -15.78 9.44
CA ASP A 230 -10.29 -16.92 9.45
C ASP A 230 -10.48 -17.45 8.02
N LEU A 231 -9.78 -18.54 7.70
CA LEU A 231 -9.90 -19.16 6.38
C LEU A 231 -11.29 -19.75 6.11
N SER A 232 -12.04 -20.13 7.15
CA SER A 232 -13.39 -20.69 6.97
C SER A 232 -14.37 -19.65 6.44
N LYS A 233 -14.08 -18.36 6.67
CA LYS A 233 -14.85 -17.21 6.18
C LYS A 233 -14.31 -16.61 4.88
N THR A 234 -13.22 -17.19 4.36
CA THR A 234 -12.52 -16.76 3.14
C THR A 234 -12.73 -17.77 1.99
N LEU A 235 -13.65 -18.73 2.15
CA LEU A 235 -14.03 -19.75 1.17
C LEU A 235 -15.53 -19.64 0.85
#